data_AF-A0A2I0DQI0-F1
#
_entry.id   AF-A0A2I0DQI0-F1
#
_cell.length_a   1.000
_cell.length_b   1.000
_cell.length_c   1.000
_cell.angle_alpha   90.00
_cell.angle_beta   90.00
_cell.angle_gamma   90.00
#
_symmetry.space_group_name_H-M   'P 1'
#
loop_
_entity.id
_entity.type
_entity.pdbx_description
1 polymer ?
#
loop_
_entity_poly.entity_id
_entity_poly.type
_entity_poly.pdbx_seq_one_letter_code
_entity_poly.pdbx_strand_id
1 'polypeptide(L)'
;MINMSLKNKLLLFALLPVVVIFFSLMAITYNIESNNLERNITSFKDKLILDRKTMLKEEIEIGVQIVVYQRSLGEQGDVKAALRNVHFGKSGYFFIYDEQGISIFHGASADREGNNYLGMTDANGKKVVVGLLRAARSGDGIFSYHNDKPGGNGLVEKIGYGEMIPGTDWLIGTGAYVDDIEAEVSEYRDVITQNMQDKAITILIIVLIIVFLITVAVLFIAQRMVHPIRNMVTNLEDIAKGEGDLTKRLHIEGHDEIAQLGRAFNLFVDKLQGIIKDVANVTQEVKSGADNINSQTQVMAEQLASHNNETDQVVTAITEMSATANEVALNTSQVAEATLAA
;
A
#
# COMPACT_ATOMS: atom_id res chain seq x y z
N MET A 1 -8.41 9.74 -22.81
CA MET A 1 -7.36 8.87 -22.21
C MET A 1 -6.19 9.77 -21.79
N ILE A 2 -5.78 9.74 -20.52
CA ILE A 2 -4.67 10.58 -20.04
C ILE A 2 -3.37 10.08 -20.70
N ASN A 3 -2.69 10.96 -21.44
CA ASN A 3 -1.48 10.61 -22.19
C ASN A 3 -0.27 10.61 -21.25
N MET A 4 -0.09 9.53 -20.49
CA MET A 4 0.99 9.38 -19.51
C MET A 4 2.23 8.74 -20.13
N SER A 5 3.42 9.19 -19.71
CA SER A 5 4.69 8.54 -20.06
C SER A 5 4.74 7.10 -19.52
N LEU A 6 5.51 6.22 -20.17
CA LEU A 6 5.65 4.82 -19.77
C LEU A 6 6.13 4.69 -18.31
N LYS A 7 7.05 5.58 -17.88
CA LYS A 7 7.53 5.70 -16.50
C LYS A 7 6.39 5.94 -15.51
N ASN A 8 5.51 6.88 -15.80
CA ASN A 8 4.41 7.23 -14.89
C ASN A 8 3.34 6.13 -14.87
N LYS A 9 3.13 5.42 -15.98
CA LYS A 9 2.27 4.23 -16.01
C LYS A 9 2.82 3.12 -15.12
N LEU A 10 4.11 2.82 -15.21
CA LEU A 10 4.77 1.83 -14.35
C LEU A 10 4.68 2.18 -12.87
N LEU A 11 4.93 3.44 -12.51
CA LEU A 11 4.77 3.92 -11.13
C LEU A 11 3.33 3.77 -10.64
N LEU A 12 2.34 4.17 -11.45
CA LEU A 12 0.94 4.04 -11.08
C LEU A 12 0.55 2.57 -10.87
N PHE A 13 0.91 1.68 -11.80
CA PHE A 13 0.62 0.25 -11.69
C PHE A 13 1.30 -0.41 -10.49
N ALA A 14 2.51 0.01 -10.13
CA ALA A 14 3.23 -0.55 -8.99
C ALA A 14 2.73 -0.01 -7.65
N LEU A 15 2.44 1.29 -7.55
CA LEU A 15 2.12 1.95 -6.28
C LEU A 15 0.63 1.87 -5.93
N LEU A 16 -0.28 1.95 -6.91
CA LEU A 16 -1.71 1.91 -6.65
C LEU A 16 -2.17 0.68 -5.85
N PRO A 17 -1.83 -0.57 -6.22
CA PRO A 17 -2.27 -1.74 -5.46
C PRO A 17 -1.68 -1.74 -4.05
N VAL A 18 -0.43 -1.30 -3.87
CA VAL A 18 0.23 -1.22 -2.55
C VAL A 18 -0.51 -0.24 -1.64
N VAL A 19 -0.88 0.93 -2.16
CA VAL A 19 -1.64 1.93 -1.41
C VAL A 19 -3.03 1.41 -1.05
N VAL A 20 -3.72 0.76 -1.98
CA VAL A 20 -5.05 0.18 -1.73
C VAL A 20 -4.98 -0.94 -0.67
N ILE A 21 -4.01 -1.85 -0.79
CA ILE A 21 -3.78 -2.92 0.19
C ILE A 21 -3.41 -2.34 1.56
N PHE A 22 -2.61 -1.28 1.59
CA PHE A 22 -2.27 -0.61 2.83
C PHE A 22 -3.50 -0.03 3.53
N PHE A 23 -4.32 0.77 2.82
CA PHE A 23 -5.51 1.36 3.43
C PHE A 23 -6.53 0.30 3.85
N SER A 24 -6.68 -0.80 3.10
CA SER A 24 -7.58 -1.88 3.48
C SER A 24 -7.07 -2.64 4.71
N LEU A 25 -5.78 -3.01 4.76
CA LEU A 25 -5.18 -3.68 5.92
C LEU A 25 -5.19 -2.80 7.16
N MET A 26 -4.92 -1.50 7.01
CA MET A 26 -4.99 -0.53 8.11
C MET A 26 -6.42 -0.44 8.65
N ALA A 27 -7.42 -0.32 7.77
CA ALA A 27 -8.82 -0.27 8.18
C ALA A 27 -9.26 -1.57 8.88
N ILE A 28 -8.88 -2.73 8.36
CA ILE A 28 -9.19 -4.04 8.96
C ILE A 28 -8.53 -4.14 10.35
N THR A 29 -7.23 -3.83 10.45
CA THR A 29 -6.48 -3.92 11.70
C THR A 29 -7.05 -2.97 12.75
N TYR A 30 -7.36 -1.73 12.36
CA TYR A 30 -7.99 -0.75 13.26
C TYR A 30 -9.34 -1.24 13.79
N ASN A 31 -10.19 -1.82 12.93
CA ASN A 31 -11.47 -2.40 13.35
C ASN A 31 -11.29 -3.57 14.33
N ILE A 32 -10.35 -4.48 14.05
CA ILE A 32 -10.06 -5.63 14.92
C ILE A 32 -9.55 -5.15 16.28
N GLU A 33 -8.57 -4.24 16.31
CA GLU A 33 -7.98 -3.73 17.55
C GLU A 33 -8.97 -2.88 18.36
N SER A 34 -9.81 -2.06 17.72
CA SER A 34 -10.87 -1.32 18.40
C SER A 34 -11.89 -2.25 19.06
N ASN A 35 -12.28 -3.33 18.37
CA ASN A 35 -13.18 -4.35 18.94
C ASN A 35 -12.52 -5.19 20.04
N ASN A 36 -11.21 -5.42 19.96
CA ASN A 36 -10.45 -6.08 21.01
C ASN A 36 -10.30 -5.19 22.25
N LEU A 37 -10.07 -3.89 22.07
CA LEU A 37 -9.91 -2.91 23.14
C LEU A 37 -11.11 -2.92 24.09
N GLU A 38 -12.32 -2.71 23.55
CA GLU A 38 -13.54 -2.66 24.36
C GLU A 38 -13.83 -3.99 25.06
N ARG A 39 -13.59 -5.12 24.37
CA ARG A 39 -13.73 -6.46 24.98
C ARG A 39 -12.73 -6.70 26.10
N ASN A 40 -11.47 -6.31 25.91
CA ASN A 40 -10.41 -6.48 26.91
C ASN A 40 -10.66 -5.60 28.14
N ILE A 41 -11.10 -4.35 27.95
CA ILE A 41 -11.45 -3.44 29.04
C ILE A 41 -12.64 -3.99 29.83
N THR A 42 -13.70 -4.44 29.14
CA THR A 42 -14.87 -5.01 29.81
C THR A 42 -14.50 -6.26 30.59
N SER A 43 -13.77 -7.19 29.97
CA SER A 43 -13.32 -8.42 30.63
C SER A 43 -12.40 -8.14 31.82
N PHE A 44 -11.54 -7.12 31.73
CA PHE A 44 -10.67 -6.71 32.83
C PHE A 44 -11.48 -6.11 33.98
N LYS A 45 -12.45 -5.22 33.68
CA LYS A 45 -13.37 -4.65 34.69
C LYS A 45 -14.17 -5.75 35.40
N ASP A 46 -14.75 -6.69 34.65
CA ASP A 46 -15.52 -7.79 35.22
C ASP A 46 -14.67 -8.67 36.13
N LYS A 47 -13.42 -8.95 35.71
CA LYS A 47 -12.46 -9.68 36.53
C LYS A 47 -12.13 -8.94 37.81
N LEU A 48 -11.81 -7.65 37.75
CA LEU A 48 -11.53 -6.83 38.94
C LEU A 48 -12.72 -6.79 39.91
N ILE A 49 -13.94 -6.68 39.39
CA ILE A 49 -15.15 -6.71 40.22
C ILE A 49 -15.30 -8.08 40.89
N LEU A 50 -15.07 -9.18 40.15
CA LEU A 50 -15.13 -10.53 40.70
C LEU A 50 -14.07 -10.75 41.79
N ASP A 51 -12.82 -10.38 41.50
CA ASP A 51 -11.71 -10.48 42.45
C ASP A 51 -12.01 -9.65 43.70
N ARG A 52 -12.58 -8.45 43.54
CA ARG A 52 -12.99 -7.61 44.66
C ARG A 52 -14.10 -8.26 45.49
N LYS A 53 -15.10 -8.88 44.87
CA LYS A 53 -16.16 -9.61 45.60
C LYS A 53 -15.58 -10.77 46.41
N THR A 54 -14.63 -11.51 45.87
CA THR A 54 -13.92 -12.58 46.59
C THR A 54 -13.13 -12.04 47.77
N MET A 55 -12.37 -10.96 47.57
CA MET A 55 -11.63 -10.31 48.67
C MET A 55 -12.55 -9.82 49.79
N LEU A 56 -13.69 -9.19 49.45
CA LEU A 56 -14.64 -8.73 50.45
C LEU A 56 -15.21 -9.88 51.29
N LYS A 57 -15.45 -11.03 50.67
CA LYS A 57 -15.87 -12.24 51.38
C LYS A 57 -14.78 -12.72 52.35
N GLU A 58 -13.54 -12.84 51.90
CA GLU A 58 -12.41 -13.24 52.75
C GLU A 58 -12.18 -12.26 53.92
N GLU A 59 -12.28 -10.95 53.66
CA GLU A 59 -12.20 -9.91 54.68
C GLU A 59 -13.31 -10.07 55.73
N ILE A 60 -14.54 -10.36 55.30
CA ILE A 60 -15.66 -10.62 56.22
C ILE A 60 -15.46 -11.91 57.02
N GLU A 61 -15.00 -12.99 56.41
CA GLU A 61 -14.74 -14.24 57.14
C GLU A 61 -13.73 -14.01 58.28
N ILE A 62 -12.67 -13.22 58.03
CA ILE A 62 -11.72 -12.80 59.07
C ILE A 62 -12.42 -11.94 60.14
N GLY A 63 -13.22 -10.95 59.72
CA GLY A 63 -13.98 -10.09 60.62
C GLY A 63 -14.92 -10.89 61.53
N VAL A 64 -15.68 -11.84 60.98
CA VAL A 64 -16.56 -12.76 61.72
C VAL A 64 -15.77 -13.55 62.74
N GLN A 65 -14.62 -14.12 62.37
CA GLN A 65 -13.78 -14.87 63.30
C GLN A 65 -13.28 -14.00 64.46
N ILE A 66 -12.88 -12.74 64.20
CA ILE A 66 -12.51 -11.78 65.24
C ILE A 66 -13.70 -11.53 66.18
N VAL A 67 -14.90 -11.27 65.64
CA VAL A 67 -16.10 -11.02 66.46
C VAL A 67 -16.44 -12.23 67.31
N VAL A 68 -16.48 -13.43 66.72
CA VAL A 68 -16.80 -14.68 67.41
C VAL A 68 -15.79 -14.95 68.52
N TYR A 69 -14.50 -14.79 68.25
CA TYR A 69 -13.45 -14.95 69.26
C TYR A 69 -13.61 -13.96 70.41
N GLN A 70 -13.76 -12.66 70.12
CA GLN A 70 -13.96 -11.65 71.16
C GLN A 70 -15.19 -11.94 72.01
N ARG A 71 -16.31 -12.36 71.41
CA ARG A 71 -17.51 -12.74 72.17
C ARG A 71 -17.29 -13.98 73.04
N SER A 72 -16.45 -14.92 72.63
CA SER A 72 -16.12 -16.11 73.44
C SER A 72 -15.38 -15.78 74.74
N LEU A 73 -14.76 -14.60 74.84
CA LEU A 73 -14.05 -14.12 76.03
C LEU A 73 -14.98 -13.53 77.11
N GLY A 74 -16.29 -13.42 76.85
CA GLY A 74 -17.26 -12.87 77.80
C GLY A 74 -16.96 -11.41 78.14
N GLU A 75 -16.92 -11.07 79.43
CA GLU A 75 -16.64 -9.69 79.91
C GLU A 75 -15.24 -9.18 79.55
N GLN A 76 -14.31 -10.06 79.20
CA GLN A 76 -12.95 -9.68 78.81
C GLN A 76 -12.82 -9.35 77.31
N GLY A 77 -13.84 -9.67 76.51
CA GLY A 77 -13.86 -9.42 75.09
C GLY A 77 -14.36 -8.03 74.73
N ASP A 78 -13.73 -7.40 73.73
CA ASP A 78 -14.19 -6.13 73.17
C ASP A 78 -14.15 -6.16 71.65
N VAL A 79 -15.32 -6.44 71.06
CA VAL A 79 -15.53 -6.49 69.61
C VAL A 79 -15.20 -5.14 68.96
N LYS A 80 -15.58 -4.02 69.60
CA LYS A 80 -15.41 -2.69 69.02
C LYS A 80 -13.93 -2.31 68.99
N ALA A 81 -13.21 -2.55 70.10
CA ALA A 81 -11.78 -2.28 70.15
C ALA A 81 -11.00 -3.17 69.18
N ALA A 82 -11.36 -4.45 69.06
CA ALA A 82 -10.69 -5.39 68.17
C ALA A 82 -10.86 -5.03 66.69
N LEU A 83 -12.01 -4.48 66.28
CA LEU A 83 -12.27 -4.10 64.89
C LEU A 83 -11.90 -2.64 64.55
N ARG A 84 -11.80 -1.74 65.54
CA ARG A 84 -11.64 -0.28 65.31
C ARG A 84 -10.47 0.06 64.39
N ASN A 85 -9.34 -0.61 64.58
CA ASN A 85 -8.10 -0.34 63.86
C ASN A 85 -7.85 -1.32 62.70
N VAL A 86 -8.84 -2.17 62.38
CA VAL A 86 -8.74 -3.10 61.26
C VAL A 86 -9.25 -2.40 60.00
N HIS A 87 -8.28 -1.99 59.18
CA HIS A 87 -8.51 -1.34 57.88
C HIS A 87 -7.84 -2.16 56.78
N PHE A 88 -8.39 -2.10 55.57
CA PHE A 88 -7.88 -2.80 54.40
C PHE A 88 -8.06 -1.93 53.15
N GLY A 89 -7.16 -2.09 52.19
CA GLY A 89 -7.08 -1.21 51.04
C GLY A 89 -6.90 0.27 51.45
N LYS A 90 -7.44 1.18 50.63
CA LYS A 90 -7.34 2.64 50.88
C LYS A 90 -8.46 3.19 51.77
N SER A 91 -9.65 2.58 51.72
CA SER A 91 -10.87 3.12 52.36
C SER A 91 -11.78 2.03 52.94
N GLY A 92 -11.25 0.81 53.13
CA GLY A 92 -12.00 -0.33 53.66
C GLY A 92 -12.13 -0.29 55.19
N TYR A 93 -13.32 -0.65 55.67
CA TYR A 93 -13.66 -0.70 57.08
C TYR A 93 -14.84 -1.64 57.32
N PHE A 94 -14.91 -2.22 58.51
CA PHE A 94 -16.07 -3.01 58.93
C PHE A 94 -17.17 -2.12 59.54
N PHE A 95 -18.41 -2.56 59.38
CA PHE A 95 -19.57 -2.04 60.10
C PHE A 95 -20.44 -3.20 60.56
N ILE A 96 -21.14 -3.02 61.68
CA ILE A 96 -22.04 -4.01 62.26
C ILE A 96 -23.39 -3.34 62.53
N TYR A 97 -24.46 -3.98 62.07
CA TYR A 97 -25.84 -3.61 62.37
C TYR A 97 -26.57 -4.80 62.99
N ASP A 98 -27.50 -4.55 63.92
CA ASP A 98 -28.47 -5.57 64.32
C ASP A 98 -29.63 -5.67 63.31
N GLU A 99 -30.51 -6.66 63.50
CA GLU A 99 -31.68 -6.88 62.64
C GLU A 99 -32.68 -5.72 62.63
N GLN A 100 -32.68 -4.87 63.67
CA GLN A 100 -33.53 -3.68 63.75
C GLN A 100 -32.87 -2.46 63.09
N GLY A 101 -31.65 -2.63 62.55
CA GLY A 101 -30.88 -1.62 61.85
C GLY A 101 -30.13 -0.65 62.78
N ILE A 102 -29.97 -0.97 64.06
CA ILE A 102 -29.15 -0.20 64.99
C ILE A 102 -27.68 -0.50 64.71
N SER A 103 -26.87 0.54 64.56
CA SER A 103 -25.42 0.37 64.36
C SER A 103 -24.75 -0.08 65.66
N ILE A 104 -24.21 -1.28 65.68
CA ILE A 104 -23.44 -1.81 66.80
C ILE A 104 -22.01 -1.30 66.75
N PHE A 105 -21.41 -1.25 65.55
CA PHE A 105 -20.05 -0.78 65.32
C PHE A 105 -19.94 -0.15 63.92
N HIS A 106 -19.14 0.91 63.77
CA HIS A 106 -18.84 1.45 62.45
C HIS A 106 -17.42 2.01 62.38
N GLY A 107 -16.53 1.30 61.67
CA GLY A 107 -15.09 1.58 61.64
C GLY A 107 -14.72 2.98 61.16
N ALA A 108 -15.45 3.53 60.18
CA ALA A 108 -15.17 4.87 59.64
C ALA A 108 -15.81 6.04 60.40
N SER A 109 -16.76 5.79 61.33
CA SER A 109 -17.47 6.86 62.02
C SER A 109 -18.14 6.33 63.30
N ALA A 110 -17.53 6.59 64.45
CA ALA A 110 -18.03 6.14 65.74
C ALA A 110 -19.38 6.79 66.12
N ASP A 111 -19.66 8.01 65.62
CA ASP A 111 -20.91 8.74 65.89
C ASP A 111 -22.16 8.04 65.35
N ARG A 112 -21.99 7.07 64.44
CA ARG A 112 -23.09 6.24 63.95
C ARG A 112 -23.57 5.22 64.97
N GLU A 113 -22.73 4.83 65.92
CA GLU A 113 -23.03 3.72 66.83
C GLU A 113 -24.19 4.05 67.78
N GLY A 114 -25.11 3.11 67.97
CA GLY A 114 -26.33 3.26 68.77
C GLY A 114 -27.51 3.90 68.02
N ASN A 115 -27.30 4.46 66.83
CA ASN A 115 -28.37 5.04 66.02
C ASN A 115 -29.01 4.02 65.08
N ASN A 116 -30.30 4.19 64.78
CA ASN A 116 -31.04 3.33 63.87
C ASN A 116 -30.95 3.84 62.41
N TYR A 117 -30.46 2.98 61.52
CA TYR A 117 -30.29 3.24 60.08
C TYR A 117 -31.13 2.31 59.19
N LEU A 118 -32.13 1.61 59.73
CA LEU A 118 -33.03 0.75 58.95
C LEU A 118 -33.74 1.52 57.83
N GLY A 119 -34.03 2.80 58.06
CA GLY A 119 -34.62 3.72 57.08
C GLY A 119 -33.63 4.41 56.14
N MET A 120 -32.32 4.19 56.28
CA MET A 120 -31.30 4.88 55.49
C MET A 120 -31.43 4.53 54.01
N THR A 121 -31.51 5.56 53.17
CA THR A 121 -31.52 5.44 51.71
C THR A 121 -30.29 6.08 51.09
N ASP A 122 -29.73 5.46 50.06
CA ASP A 122 -28.70 6.08 49.23
C ASP A 122 -29.31 7.14 48.27
N ALA A 123 -28.44 7.81 47.50
CA ALA A 123 -28.85 8.81 46.51
C ALA A 123 -29.82 8.30 45.43
N ASN A 124 -29.86 6.99 45.20
CA ASN A 124 -30.75 6.33 44.23
C ASN A 124 -32.00 5.73 44.89
N GLY A 125 -32.24 6.02 46.18
CA GLY A 125 -33.40 5.54 46.93
C GLY A 125 -33.27 4.09 47.41
N LYS A 126 -32.10 3.44 47.29
CA LYS A 126 -31.89 2.08 47.79
C LYS A 126 -31.80 2.11 49.31
N LYS A 127 -32.61 1.29 50.00
CA LYS A 127 -32.53 1.11 51.46
C LYS A 127 -31.29 0.30 51.83
N VAL A 128 -30.24 0.97 52.32
CA VAL A 128 -28.89 0.41 52.45
C VAL A 128 -28.84 -0.75 53.44
N VAL A 129 -29.24 -0.51 54.70
CA VAL A 129 -29.17 -1.52 55.77
C VAL A 129 -30.13 -2.69 55.49
N VAL A 130 -31.33 -2.40 55.00
CA VAL A 130 -32.31 -3.44 54.62
C VAL A 130 -31.79 -4.30 53.46
N GLY A 131 -31.13 -3.69 52.48
CA GLY A 131 -30.53 -4.40 51.35
C GLY A 131 -29.41 -5.33 51.80
N LEU A 132 -28.51 -4.86 52.66
CA LEU A 132 -27.42 -5.66 53.21
C LEU A 132 -27.91 -6.80 54.10
N LEU A 133 -28.87 -6.56 55.00
CA LEU A 133 -29.50 -7.61 55.81
C LEU A 133 -30.15 -8.70 54.94
N ARG A 134 -30.79 -8.29 53.83
CA ARG A 134 -31.37 -9.24 52.88
C ARG A 134 -30.28 -10.05 52.18
N ALA A 135 -29.25 -9.40 51.67
CA ALA A 135 -28.14 -10.04 50.95
C ALA A 135 -27.39 -11.06 51.83
N ALA A 136 -27.14 -10.72 53.09
CA ALA A 136 -26.51 -11.61 54.05
C ALA A 136 -27.35 -12.85 54.37
N ARG A 137 -28.68 -12.75 54.28
CA ARG A 137 -29.61 -13.89 54.47
C ARG A 137 -29.81 -14.72 53.20
N SER A 138 -29.72 -14.12 52.00
CA SER A 138 -29.88 -14.83 50.71
C SER A 138 -28.64 -15.65 50.32
N GLY A 139 -27.51 -15.43 50.97
CA GLY A 139 -26.29 -16.23 50.84
C GLY A 139 -25.30 -15.75 49.78
N ASP A 140 -25.68 -14.80 48.92
CA ASP A 140 -24.75 -14.14 48.00
C ASP A 140 -24.02 -12.95 48.64
N GLY A 141 -24.53 -12.42 49.76
CA GLY A 141 -23.87 -11.43 50.63
C GLY A 141 -23.70 -10.04 50.00
N ILE A 142 -23.90 -9.88 48.70
CA ILE A 142 -23.53 -8.68 47.95
C ILE A 142 -24.70 -7.70 47.82
N PHE A 143 -24.43 -6.42 48.09
CA PHE A 143 -25.38 -5.34 47.83
C PHE A 143 -24.64 -4.06 47.42
N SER A 144 -24.97 -3.52 46.24
CA SER A 144 -24.38 -2.28 45.73
C SER A 144 -25.24 -1.06 46.05
N TYR A 145 -24.64 -0.03 46.65
CA TYR A 145 -25.28 1.22 47.07
C TYR A 145 -24.31 2.39 47.03
N HIS A 146 -24.80 3.63 46.99
CA HIS A 146 -23.94 4.81 47.06
C HIS A 146 -23.70 5.22 48.51
N ASN A 147 -22.44 5.53 48.86
CA ASN A 147 -22.08 5.98 50.20
C ASN A 147 -20.87 6.92 50.14
N ASP A 148 -20.70 7.72 51.18
CA ASP A 148 -19.51 8.56 51.33
C ASP A 148 -18.26 7.68 51.44
N LYS A 149 -17.20 8.07 50.74
CA LYS A 149 -15.88 7.43 50.81
C LYS A 149 -15.04 8.13 51.89
N PRO A 150 -14.54 7.40 52.91
CA PRO A 150 -13.66 7.99 53.93
C PRO A 150 -12.46 8.71 53.30
N GLY A 151 -12.30 10.00 53.61
CA GLY A 151 -11.24 10.84 53.06
C GLY A 151 -11.44 11.27 51.60
N GLY A 152 -12.56 10.92 50.97
CA GLY A 152 -12.95 11.33 49.62
C GLY A 152 -13.98 12.45 49.59
N ASN A 153 -14.32 12.91 48.39
CA ASN A 153 -15.34 13.92 48.15
C ASN A 153 -16.56 13.32 47.46
N GLY A 154 -17.68 13.25 48.17
CA GLY A 154 -18.99 12.89 47.62
C GLY A 154 -19.35 11.40 47.70
N LEU A 155 -20.54 11.11 47.19
CA LEU A 155 -21.16 9.78 47.18
C LEU A 155 -20.64 8.98 45.99
N VAL A 156 -20.09 7.80 46.25
CA VAL A 156 -19.56 6.88 45.24
C VAL A 156 -20.27 5.54 45.37
N GLU A 157 -20.48 4.83 44.26
CA GLU A 157 -20.99 3.47 44.30
C GLU A 157 -20.02 2.57 45.08
N LYS A 158 -20.57 1.81 46.02
CA LYS A 158 -19.88 0.86 46.87
C LYS A 158 -20.49 -0.52 46.66
N ILE A 159 -19.66 -1.50 46.36
CA ILE A 159 -20.02 -2.92 46.37
C ILE A 159 -19.86 -3.38 47.82
N GLY A 160 -20.97 -3.50 48.54
CA GLY A 160 -20.99 -4.04 49.89
C GLY A 160 -21.04 -5.56 49.88
N TYR A 161 -20.38 -6.19 50.85
CA TYR A 161 -20.57 -7.59 51.20
C TYR A 161 -20.95 -7.66 52.68
N GLY A 162 -21.95 -8.46 53.02
CA GLY A 162 -22.42 -8.65 54.38
C GLY A 162 -22.73 -10.11 54.68
N GLU A 163 -22.48 -10.51 55.93
CA GLU A 163 -22.73 -11.85 56.45
C GLU A 163 -23.30 -11.78 57.87
N MET A 164 -24.19 -12.70 58.21
CA MET A 164 -24.73 -12.81 59.56
C MET A 164 -23.70 -13.47 60.46
N ILE A 165 -23.38 -12.86 61.60
CA ILE A 165 -22.46 -13.42 62.58
C ILE A 165 -23.16 -14.59 63.30
N PRO A 166 -22.60 -15.81 63.29
CA PRO A 166 -23.21 -16.97 63.93
C PRO A 166 -23.48 -16.76 65.43
N GLY A 167 -24.67 -17.14 65.89
CA GLY A 167 -25.08 -16.99 67.29
C GLY A 167 -25.36 -15.54 67.71
N THR A 168 -25.69 -14.68 66.75
CA THR A 168 -26.19 -13.31 66.97
C THR A 168 -27.26 -12.94 65.94
N ASP A 169 -27.94 -11.83 66.23
CA ASP A 169 -28.77 -11.09 65.28
C ASP A 169 -27.97 -9.97 64.59
N TRP A 170 -26.64 -10.09 64.54
CA TRP A 170 -25.76 -9.07 63.98
C TRP A 170 -25.32 -9.42 62.55
N LEU A 171 -25.47 -8.45 61.67
CA LEU A 171 -24.84 -8.40 60.37
C LEU A 171 -23.50 -7.70 60.50
N ILE A 172 -22.42 -8.34 60.06
CA ILE A 172 -21.16 -7.64 59.76
C ILE A 172 -21.06 -7.40 58.27
N GLY A 173 -20.58 -6.22 57.88
CA GLY A 173 -20.38 -5.87 56.49
C GLY A 173 -19.15 -5.02 56.25
N THR A 174 -18.70 -5.05 55.01
CA THR A 174 -17.62 -4.25 54.45
C THR A 174 -17.99 -3.88 53.02
N GLY A 175 -17.15 -3.12 52.32
CA GLY A 175 -17.34 -2.89 50.90
C GLY A 175 -16.17 -2.19 50.25
N ALA A 176 -16.12 -2.32 48.93
CA ALA A 176 -15.15 -1.68 48.07
C ALA A 176 -15.83 -0.60 47.21
N TYR A 177 -15.15 0.52 47.02
CA TYR A 177 -15.66 1.61 46.18
C TYR A 177 -15.35 1.34 44.70
N VAL A 178 -16.32 1.59 43.83
CA VAL A 178 -16.22 1.32 42.40
C VAL A 178 -15.26 2.29 41.70
N ASP A 179 -15.08 3.50 42.24
CA ASP A 179 -14.13 4.48 41.71
C ASP A 179 -12.68 4.00 41.74
N ASP A 180 -12.28 3.21 42.75
CA ASP A 180 -10.95 2.61 42.81
C ASP A 180 -10.75 1.58 41.67
N ILE A 181 -11.81 0.82 41.34
CA ILE A 181 -11.80 -0.13 40.22
C ILE A 181 -11.77 0.64 38.89
N GLU A 182 -12.56 1.72 38.77
CA GLU A 182 -12.60 2.53 37.55
C GLU A 182 -11.28 3.27 37.30
N ALA A 183 -10.58 3.71 38.35
CA ALA A 183 -9.25 4.27 38.24
C ALA A 183 -8.25 3.24 37.67
N GLU A 184 -8.28 2.01 38.17
CA GLU A 184 -7.43 0.91 37.68
C GLU A 184 -7.77 0.51 36.23
N VAL A 185 -9.07 0.48 35.89
CA VAL A 185 -9.54 0.24 34.51
C VAL A 185 -9.12 1.39 33.58
N SER A 186 -9.13 2.64 34.06
CA SER A 186 -8.69 3.80 33.27
C SER A 186 -7.20 3.74 32.97
N GLU A 187 -6.37 3.41 33.97
CA GLU A 187 -4.93 3.25 33.77
C GLU A 187 -4.65 2.12 32.76
N TYR A 188 -5.35 0.99 32.88
CA TYR A 188 -5.26 -0.09 31.91
C TYR A 188 -5.70 0.34 30.50
N ARG A 189 -6.80 1.11 30.38
CA ARG A 189 -7.27 1.66 29.10
C ARG A 189 -6.21 2.56 28.46
N ASP A 190 -5.57 3.42 29.23
CA ASP A 190 -4.52 4.33 28.73
C ASP A 190 -3.33 3.53 28.17
N VAL A 191 -2.89 2.49 28.87
CA VAL A 191 -1.80 1.61 28.39
C VAL A 191 -2.17 0.89 27.09
N ILE A 192 -3.38 0.33 26.99
CA ILE A 192 -3.77 -0.41 25.77
C ILE A 192 -4.00 0.54 24.60
N THR A 193 -4.55 1.74 24.83
CA THR A 193 -4.73 2.74 23.77
C THR A 193 -3.39 3.26 23.25
N GLN A 194 -2.39 3.46 24.12
CA GLN A 194 -1.03 3.78 23.70
C GLN A 194 -0.42 2.66 22.86
N ASN A 195 -0.52 1.41 23.30
CA ASN A 195 -0.04 0.26 22.51
C ASN A 195 -0.70 0.16 21.14
N MET A 196 -1.99 0.53 21.02
CA MET A 196 -2.70 0.59 19.76
C MET A 196 -2.14 1.68 18.84
N GLN A 197 -1.81 2.86 19.37
CA GLN A 197 -1.18 3.95 18.62
C GLN A 197 0.24 3.58 18.16
N ASP A 198 1.05 2.98 19.02
CA ASP A 198 2.42 2.56 18.70
C ASP A 198 2.45 1.52 17.57
N LYS A 199 1.52 0.56 17.60
CA LYS A 199 1.33 -0.40 16.49
C LYS A 199 0.96 0.32 15.20
N ALA A 200 0.01 1.27 15.24
CA ALA A 200 -0.42 2.01 14.06
C ALA A 200 0.74 2.83 13.43
N ILE A 201 1.54 3.50 14.27
CA ILE A 201 2.74 4.24 13.85
C ILE A 201 3.78 3.29 13.25
N THR A 202 4.03 2.14 13.89
CA THR A 202 4.98 1.14 13.39
C THR A 202 4.58 0.62 12.01
N ILE A 203 3.30 0.29 11.81
CA ILE A 203 2.77 -0.15 10.50
C ILE A 203 2.93 0.95 9.45
N LEU A 204 2.63 2.20 9.80
CA LEU A 204 2.80 3.35 8.90
C LEU A 204 4.26 3.49 8.44
N ILE A 205 5.23 3.39 9.36
CA ILE A 205 6.66 3.49 9.05
C ILE A 205 7.08 2.36 8.10
N ILE A 206 6.68 1.11 8.37
CA ILE A 206 6.98 -0.03 7.50
C ILE A 206 6.46 0.21 6.08
N VAL A 207 5.25 0.74 5.95
CA VAL A 207 4.63 1.02 4.65
C VAL A 207 5.35 2.15 3.92
N LEU A 208 5.73 3.23 4.61
CA LEU A 208 6.51 4.30 4.01
C LEU A 208 7.86 3.79 3.48
N ILE A 209 8.52 2.89 4.22
CA ILE A 209 9.75 2.23 3.76
C ILE A 209 9.48 1.38 2.52
N ILE A 210 8.42 0.57 2.50
CA ILE A 210 8.05 -0.27 1.34
C ILE A 210 7.75 0.59 0.12
N VAL A 211 6.94 1.65 0.26
CA VAL A 211 6.61 2.60 -0.82
C VAL A 211 7.87 3.27 -1.35
N PHE A 212 8.78 3.68 -0.47
CA PHE A 212 10.07 4.25 -0.85
C PHE A 212 10.91 3.26 -1.67
N LEU A 213 11.07 2.02 -1.18
CA LEU A 213 11.83 0.98 -1.86
C LEU A 213 11.24 0.61 -3.23
N ILE A 214 9.91 0.48 -3.32
CA ILE A 214 9.22 0.22 -4.59
C ILE A 214 9.41 1.38 -5.55
N THR A 215 9.31 2.63 -5.07
CA THR A 215 9.53 3.81 -5.91
C THR A 215 10.95 3.81 -6.48
N VAL A 216 11.97 3.58 -5.64
CA VAL A 216 13.37 3.51 -6.08
C VAL A 216 13.57 2.38 -7.09
N ALA A 217 13.03 1.19 -6.84
CA ALA A 217 13.13 0.04 -7.74
C ALA A 217 12.47 0.31 -9.10
N VAL A 218 11.25 0.87 -9.11
CA VAL A 218 10.54 1.22 -10.35
C VAL A 218 11.28 2.31 -11.12
N LEU A 219 11.84 3.32 -10.44
CA LEU A 219 12.65 4.35 -11.11
C LEU A 219 13.90 3.77 -11.77
N PHE A 220 14.58 2.85 -11.10
CA PHE A 220 15.75 2.16 -11.63
C PHE A 220 15.39 1.29 -12.85
N ILE A 221 14.34 0.47 -12.76
CA ILE A 221 13.86 -0.38 -13.86
C ILE A 221 13.39 0.50 -15.03
N ALA A 222 12.62 1.55 -14.76
CA ALA A 222 12.14 2.47 -15.80
C ALA A 222 13.30 3.16 -16.51
N GLN A 223 14.36 3.56 -15.81
CA GLN A 223 15.56 4.11 -16.49
C GLN A 223 16.21 3.08 -17.41
N ARG A 224 16.39 1.83 -16.93
CA ARG A 224 17.03 0.77 -17.69
C ARG A 224 16.23 0.31 -18.92
N MET A 225 14.90 0.29 -18.83
CA MET A 225 14.03 -0.15 -19.93
C MET A 225 13.58 0.97 -20.87
N VAL A 226 13.17 2.12 -20.33
CA VAL A 226 12.55 3.20 -21.13
C VAL A 226 13.61 3.96 -21.94
N HIS A 227 14.84 4.09 -21.41
CA HIS A 227 15.89 4.85 -22.08
C HIS A 227 16.31 4.24 -23.44
N PRO A 228 16.64 2.92 -23.54
CA PRO A 228 16.96 2.30 -24.82
C PRO A 228 15.82 2.43 -25.84
N ILE A 229 14.58 2.16 -25.42
CA ILE A 229 13.38 2.27 -26.29
C ILE A 229 13.26 3.68 -26.85
N ARG A 230 13.42 4.71 -26.00
CA ARG A 230 13.36 6.11 -26.43
C ARG A 230 14.46 6.43 -27.45
N ASN A 231 15.68 5.92 -27.25
CA ASN A 231 16.77 6.09 -28.21
C ASN A 231 16.46 5.40 -29.56
N MET A 232 15.82 4.23 -29.56
CA MET A 232 15.38 3.58 -30.80
C MET A 232 14.35 4.42 -31.55
N VAL A 233 13.36 4.96 -30.82
CA VAL A 233 12.32 5.84 -31.41
C VAL A 233 12.96 7.09 -32.01
N THR A 234 13.86 7.76 -31.28
CA THR A 234 14.55 8.95 -31.79
C THR A 234 15.41 8.64 -33.02
N ASN A 235 16.15 7.52 -33.04
CA ASN A 235 16.94 7.14 -34.21
C ASN A 235 16.05 6.78 -35.42
N LEU A 236 14.91 6.13 -35.20
CA LEU A 236 13.92 5.88 -36.25
C LEU A 236 13.32 7.17 -36.79
N GLU A 237 12.99 8.12 -35.91
CA GLU A 237 12.51 9.45 -36.32
C GLU A 237 13.56 10.22 -37.11
N ASP A 238 14.84 10.16 -36.71
CA ASP A 238 15.97 10.77 -37.45
C ASP A 238 16.10 10.16 -38.86
N ILE A 239 16.01 8.83 -38.99
CA ILE A 239 16.05 8.14 -40.29
C ILE A 239 14.84 8.51 -41.15
N ALA A 240 13.65 8.64 -40.55
CA ALA A 240 12.42 8.92 -41.27
C ALA A 240 12.23 10.40 -41.65
N LYS A 241 12.70 11.34 -40.82
CA LYS A 241 12.54 12.80 -41.02
C LYS A 241 13.79 13.48 -41.60
N GLY A 242 14.97 12.89 -41.48
CA GLY A 242 16.24 13.44 -41.98
C GLY A 242 16.67 12.86 -43.34
N GLU A 243 17.94 13.03 -43.69
CA GLU A 243 18.57 12.45 -44.91
C GLU A 243 18.80 10.93 -44.82
N GLY A 244 18.36 10.27 -43.74
CA GLY A 244 18.52 8.83 -43.58
C GLY A 244 19.97 8.41 -43.33
N ASP A 245 20.63 8.97 -42.31
CA ASP A 245 21.97 8.52 -41.92
C ASP A 245 21.92 7.07 -41.37
N LEU A 246 22.05 6.13 -42.30
CA LEU A 246 22.07 4.69 -42.02
C LEU A 246 23.41 4.22 -41.44
N THR A 247 24.32 5.12 -41.04
CA THR A 247 25.57 4.73 -40.36
C THR A 247 25.39 4.61 -38.85
N LYS A 248 24.36 5.26 -38.28
CA LYS A 248 24.06 5.15 -36.85
C LYS A 248 23.62 3.73 -36.49
N ARG A 249 24.07 3.26 -35.32
CA ARG A 249 23.66 1.99 -34.71
C ARG A 249 23.28 2.23 -33.25
N LEU A 250 22.38 1.41 -32.74
CA LEU A 250 22.06 1.39 -31.31
C LEU A 250 23.17 0.69 -30.55
N HIS A 251 23.59 1.28 -29.43
CA HIS A 251 24.38 0.58 -28.42
C HIS A 251 23.50 -0.41 -27.68
N ILE A 252 23.91 -1.68 -27.62
CA ILE A 252 23.10 -2.76 -27.06
C ILE A 252 23.81 -3.33 -25.85
N GLU A 253 23.15 -3.23 -24.70
CA GLU A 253 23.59 -3.84 -23.46
C GLU A 253 22.54 -4.83 -22.95
N GLY A 254 23.00 -5.98 -22.46
CA GLY A 254 22.14 -7.00 -21.89
C GLY A 254 21.65 -8.08 -22.86
N HIS A 255 20.80 -8.95 -22.34
CA HIS A 255 20.34 -10.18 -23.00
C HIS A 255 18.81 -10.33 -22.98
N ASP A 256 18.07 -9.27 -22.60
CA ASP A 256 16.62 -9.24 -22.53
C ASP A 256 15.95 -8.93 -23.89
N GLU A 257 14.62 -8.85 -23.90
CA GLU A 257 13.81 -8.55 -25.08
C GLU A 257 14.13 -7.17 -25.67
N ILE A 258 14.55 -6.21 -24.83
CA ILE A 258 14.96 -4.87 -25.29
C ILE A 258 16.28 -4.96 -26.04
N ALA A 259 17.23 -5.76 -25.54
CA ALA A 259 18.48 -6.03 -26.25
C ALA A 259 18.24 -6.82 -27.56
N GLN A 260 17.30 -7.77 -27.56
CA GLN A 260 16.91 -8.48 -28.78
C GLN A 260 16.29 -7.54 -29.83
N LEU A 261 15.42 -6.62 -29.41
CA LEU A 261 14.84 -5.60 -30.27
C LEU A 261 15.94 -4.68 -30.84
N GLY A 262 16.89 -4.26 -30.01
CA GLY A 262 18.05 -3.47 -30.46
C GLY A 262 18.90 -4.21 -31.51
N ARG A 263 19.13 -5.52 -31.33
CA ARG A 263 19.88 -6.35 -32.30
C ARG A 263 19.13 -6.46 -33.62
N ALA A 264 17.84 -6.71 -33.56
CA ALA A 264 16.98 -6.77 -34.75
C ALA A 264 16.95 -5.43 -35.50
N PHE A 265 16.90 -4.31 -34.77
CA PHE A 265 17.00 -2.98 -35.36
C PHE A 265 18.32 -2.76 -36.09
N ASN A 266 19.46 -3.06 -35.45
CA ASN A 266 20.78 -2.90 -36.09
C ASN A 266 20.91 -3.78 -37.34
N LEU A 267 20.38 -5.01 -37.33
CA LEU A 267 20.34 -5.89 -38.49
C LEU A 267 19.46 -5.31 -39.62
N PHE A 268 18.31 -4.73 -39.28
CA PHE A 268 17.44 -4.07 -40.25
C PHE A 268 18.15 -2.89 -40.92
N VAL A 269 18.81 -2.01 -40.16
CA VAL A 269 19.57 -0.88 -40.71
C VAL A 269 20.74 -1.35 -41.57
N ASP A 270 21.43 -2.42 -41.18
CA ASP A 270 22.51 -3.02 -41.97
C ASP A 270 22.03 -3.52 -43.35
N LYS A 271 20.89 -4.22 -43.39
CA LYS A 271 20.28 -4.66 -44.65
C LYS A 271 19.81 -3.48 -45.51
N LEU A 272 19.23 -2.45 -44.89
CA LEU A 272 18.79 -1.25 -45.60
C LEU A 272 19.99 -0.52 -46.23
N GLN A 273 21.10 -0.39 -45.48
CA GLN A 273 22.33 0.23 -45.97
C GLN A 273 22.92 -0.55 -47.16
N GLY A 274 22.92 -1.89 -47.11
CA GLY A 274 23.33 -2.74 -48.22
C GLY A 274 22.51 -2.49 -49.48
N ILE A 275 21.18 -2.47 -49.36
CA ILE A 275 20.28 -2.19 -50.49
C ILE A 275 20.56 -0.81 -51.10
N ILE A 276 20.74 0.24 -50.28
CA ILE A 276 21.05 1.59 -50.78
C ILE A 276 22.39 1.61 -51.52
N LYS A 277 23.39 0.86 -51.05
CA LYS A 277 24.69 0.73 -51.72
C LYS A 277 24.56 0.03 -53.07
N ASP A 278 23.77 -1.04 -53.15
CA ASP A 278 23.52 -1.75 -54.39
C ASP A 278 22.78 -0.86 -55.41
N VAL A 279 21.78 -0.09 -54.96
CA VAL A 279 21.09 0.91 -55.79
C VAL A 279 22.07 1.97 -56.32
N ALA A 280 22.97 2.46 -55.48
CA ALA A 280 23.99 3.43 -55.90
C ALA A 280 24.94 2.85 -56.96
N ASN A 281 25.39 1.60 -56.77
CA ASN A 281 26.24 0.89 -57.74
C ASN A 281 25.53 0.70 -59.08
N VAL A 282 24.30 0.19 -59.07
CA VAL A 282 23.49 0.01 -60.28
C VAL A 282 23.25 1.36 -60.98
N THR A 283 23.01 2.43 -60.24
CA THR A 283 22.85 3.78 -60.81
C THR A 283 24.14 4.25 -61.50
N GLN A 284 25.31 3.93 -60.93
CA GLN A 284 26.61 4.26 -61.52
C GLN A 284 26.90 3.43 -62.79
N GLU A 285 26.52 2.15 -62.80
CA GLU A 285 26.59 1.31 -64.00
C GLU A 285 25.68 1.82 -65.11
N VAL A 286 24.44 2.19 -64.78
CA VAL A 286 23.49 2.81 -65.71
C VAL A 286 24.05 4.11 -66.28
N LYS A 287 24.65 4.97 -65.43
CA LYS A 287 25.30 6.20 -65.87
C LYS A 287 26.46 5.92 -66.83
N SER A 288 27.33 4.98 -66.49
CA SER A 288 28.47 4.60 -67.34
C SER A 288 28.01 4.00 -68.68
N GLY A 289 26.94 3.20 -68.65
CA GLY A 289 26.29 2.69 -69.85
C GLY A 289 25.71 3.80 -70.73
N ALA A 290 25.06 4.79 -70.12
CA ALA A 290 24.56 5.97 -70.83
C ALA A 290 25.69 6.79 -71.46
N ASP A 291 26.82 6.98 -70.76
CA ASP A 291 28.00 7.67 -71.28
C ASP A 291 28.63 6.91 -72.46
N ASN A 292 28.72 5.58 -72.37
CA ASN A 292 29.20 4.73 -73.48
C ASN A 292 28.28 4.80 -74.70
N ILE A 293 26.96 4.75 -74.50
CA ILE A 293 25.98 4.92 -75.59
C ILE A 293 26.17 6.29 -76.24
N ASN A 294 26.28 7.36 -75.45
CA ASN A 294 26.49 8.70 -75.98
C ASN A 294 27.78 8.80 -76.82
N SER A 295 28.88 8.23 -76.35
CA SER A 295 30.13 8.16 -77.12
C SER A 295 29.98 7.35 -78.41
N GLN A 296 29.28 6.21 -78.36
CA GLN A 296 29.04 5.36 -79.54
C GLN A 296 28.16 6.07 -80.57
N THR A 297 27.14 6.82 -80.13
CA THR A 297 26.30 7.64 -81.00
C THR A 297 27.11 8.72 -81.70
N GLN A 298 28.07 9.36 -81.01
CA GLN A 298 28.95 10.36 -81.62
C GLN A 298 29.83 9.74 -82.72
N VAL A 299 30.48 8.60 -82.44
CA VAL A 299 31.28 7.87 -83.44
C VAL A 299 30.42 7.44 -84.63
N MET A 300 29.20 6.96 -84.37
CA MET A 300 28.28 6.56 -85.42
C MET A 300 27.84 7.74 -86.30
N ALA A 301 27.64 8.93 -85.72
CA ALA A 301 27.35 10.14 -86.48
C ALA A 301 28.50 10.54 -87.41
N GLU A 302 29.75 10.43 -86.94
CA GLU A 302 30.96 10.67 -87.77
C GLU A 302 31.10 9.64 -88.90
N GLN A 303 30.88 8.36 -88.59
CA GLN A 303 30.89 7.29 -89.61
C GLN A 303 29.79 7.47 -90.65
N LEU A 304 28.58 7.87 -90.25
CA LEU A 304 27.49 8.19 -91.18
C LEU A 304 27.84 9.37 -92.09
N ALA A 305 28.52 10.40 -91.56
CA ALA A 305 29.00 11.50 -92.38
C ALA A 305 30.05 11.04 -93.42
N SER A 306 30.99 10.17 -93.03
CA SER A 306 31.95 9.58 -93.96
C SER A 306 31.26 8.71 -95.01
N HIS A 307 30.29 7.89 -94.59
CA HIS A 307 29.57 7.00 -95.49
C HIS A 307 28.71 7.77 -96.50
N ASN A 308 28.12 8.91 -96.11
CA ASN A 308 27.45 9.82 -97.03
C ASN A 308 28.43 10.35 -98.10
N ASN A 309 29.63 10.79 -97.70
CA ASN A 309 30.65 11.25 -98.65
C ASN A 309 31.09 10.13 -99.62
N GLU A 310 31.28 8.91 -99.12
CA GLU A 310 31.57 7.74 -99.97
C GLU A 310 30.42 7.44 -100.92
N THR A 311 29.18 7.56 -100.45
CA THR A 311 27.98 7.39 -101.29
C THR A 311 27.94 8.44 -102.40
N ASP A 312 28.26 9.70 -102.10
CA ASP A 312 28.37 10.78 -103.11
C ASP A 312 29.47 10.49 -104.14
N GLN A 313 30.61 9.94 -103.71
CA GLN A 313 31.67 9.50 -104.62
C GLN A 313 31.22 8.35 -105.52
N VAL A 314 30.50 7.37 -104.96
CA VAL A 314 29.91 6.26 -105.74
C VAL A 314 28.90 6.79 -106.75
N VAL A 315 28.03 7.72 -106.36
CA VAL A 315 27.09 8.38 -107.28
C VAL A 315 27.84 9.11 -108.40
N THR A 316 28.92 9.82 -108.06
CA THR A 316 29.78 10.49 -109.05
C THR A 316 30.40 9.48 -110.02
N ALA A 317 30.98 8.40 -109.52
CA ALA A 317 31.56 7.33 -110.34
C ALA A 317 30.51 6.63 -111.21
N ILE A 318 29.29 6.39 -110.69
CA ILE A 318 28.18 5.85 -111.47
C ILE A 318 27.77 6.82 -112.59
N THR A 319 27.78 8.12 -112.32
CA THR A 319 27.45 9.16 -113.32
C THR A 319 28.50 9.21 -114.43
N GLU A 320 29.79 9.19 -114.08
CA GLU A 320 30.90 9.10 -115.06
C GLU A 320 30.85 7.79 -115.85
N MET A 321 30.60 6.66 -115.16
CA MET A 321 30.46 5.36 -115.80
C MET A 321 29.25 5.32 -116.75
N SER A 322 28.14 5.95 -116.38
CA SER A 322 26.97 6.10 -117.25
C SER A 322 27.28 6.96 -118.46
N ALA A 323 27.97 8.09 -118.28
CA ALA A 323 28.43 8.93 -119.39
C ALA A 323 29.36 8.15 -120.34
N THR A 324 30.32 7.41 -119.78
CA THR A 324 31.26 6.57 -120.54
C THR A 324 30.53 5.45 -121.28
N ALA A 325 29.59 4.76 -120.62
CA ALA A 325 28.78 3.73 -121.25
C ALA A 325 27.93 4.29 -122.39
N ASN A 326 27.39 5.51 -122.23
CA ASN A 326 26.64 6.21 -123.26
C ASN A 326 27.55 6.64 -124.43
N GLU A 327 28.77 7.10 -124.13
CA GLU A 327 29.79 7.42 -125.13
C GLU A 327 30.24 6.18 -125.91
N VAL A 328 30.46 5.05 -125.23
CA VAL A 328 30.73 3.75 -125.86
C VAL A 328 29.55 3.32 -126.72
N ALA A 329 28.31 3.45 -126.25
CA ALA A 329 27.12 3.15 -127.04
C ALA A 329 27.04 4.03 -128.31
N LEU A 330 27.26 5.33 -128.19
CA LEU A 330 27.34 6.29 -129.31
C LEU A 330 28.43 5.89 -130.31
N ASN A 331 29.64 5.60 -129.83
CA ASN A 331 30.75 5.17 -130.67
C ASN A 331 30.43 3.84 -131.38
N THR A 332 29.86 2.86 -130.67
CA THR A 332 29.44 1.59 -131.29
C THR A 332 28.33 1.79 -132.33
N SER A 333 27.40 2.72 -132.10
CA SER A 333 26.36 3.09 -133.07
C SER A 333 26.97 3.77 -134.29
N GLN A 334 27.89 4.72 -134.13
CA GLN A 334 28.60 5.36 -135.24
C GLN A 334 29.42 4.35 -136.04
N VAL A 335 30.12 3.43 -135.39
CA VAL A 335 30.86 2.35 -136.06
C VAL A 335 29.90 1.44 -136.84
N ALA A 336 28.75 1.07 -136.26
CA ALA A 336 27.72 0.29 -136.94
C ALA A 336 27.14 1.04 -138.17
N GLU A 337 26.87 2.33 -138.06
CA GLU A 337 26.37 3.17 -139.15
C GLU A 337 27.41 3.34 -140.27
N ALA A 338 28.68 3.56 -139.91
CA ALA A 338 29.79 3.64 -140.86
C ALA A 338 30.06 2.30 -141.57
N THR A 339 29.86 1.16 -140.90
CA THR A 339 29.98 -0.19 -141.51
C THR A 339 28.77 -0.57 -142.36
N LEU A 340 27.61 0.03 -142.15
CA LEU A 340 26.43 -0.10 -143.01
C LEU A 340 26.48 0.80 -144.25
N ALA A 341 27.28 1.87 -144.23
CA ALA A 341 27.46 2.84 -145.33
C ALA A 341 28.66 2.54 -146.26
N ALA A 342 29.46 1.51 -145.97
CA ALA A 342 30.62 1.05 -146.75
C ALA A 342 30.30 -0.20 -147.58
#